data_AF-A0A6A8MYC3-F1
#
_entry.id   AF-A0A6A8MYC3-F1
#
_cell.length_a   1.000
_cell.length_b   1.000
_cell.length_c   1.000
_cell.angle_alpha   90.00
_cell.angle_beta   90.00
_cell.angle_gamma   90.00
#
_symmetry.space_group_name_H-M   'P 1'
#
loop_
_entity.id
_entity.type
_entity.pdbx_description
1 polymer ?
#
loop_
_entity_poly.entity_id
_entity_poly.type
_entity_poly.pdbx_seq_one_letter_code
_entity_poly.pdbx_strand_id
1 'polypeptide(L)' 'VDTGNTVIVIEHNLDVIKSADWVIDLGPEGGSGGGLVVAEGRPEEIAKNPKSYTGKFLLETLKK' A
#
# COMPACT_ATOMS: atom_id res chain seq x y z
N VAL A 1 -4.89 18.26 6.73
CA VAL A 1 -5.16 18.46 5.28
C VAL A 1 -6.64 18.81 5.20
N ASP A 2 -7.02 19.95 5.81
CA ASP A 2 -8.38 20.10 6.37
C ASP A 2 -9.33 20.87 5.43
N THR A 3 -8.92 21.02 4.17
CA THR A 3 -9.69 21.72 3.14
C THR A 3 -10.52 20.77 2.26
N GLY A 4 -10.55 19.47 2.59
CA GLY A 4 -11.30 18.46 1.84
C GLY A 4 -10.64 18.03 0.52
N ASN A 5 -9.36 18.33 0.33
CA ASN A 5 -8.60 17.93 -0.85
C ASN A 5 -8.20 16.45 -0.78
N THR A 6 -8.11 15.79 -1.93
CA THR A 6 -7.55 14.44 -2.06
C THR A 6 -6.09 14.52 -2.45
N VAL A 7 -5.25 13.69 -1.82
CA VAL A 7 -3.83 13.56 -2.13
C VAL A 7 -3.57 12.13 -2.58
N ILE A 8 -2.90 11.98 -3.71
CA ILE A 8 -2.46 10.69 -4.24
C ILE A 8 -0.94 10.75 -4.37
N VAL A 9 -0.25 9.76 -3.81
CA VAL A 9 1.21 9.65 -3.82
C VAL A 9 1.63 8.25 -4.25
N ILE A 10 2.78 8.15 -4.91
CA ILE A 10 3.46 6.89 -5.18
C ILE A 10 4.60 6.81 -4.17
N GLU A 11 4.57 5.80 -3.31
CA GLU A 11 5.50 5.67 -2.20
C GLU A 11 5.98 4.25 -1.99
N HIS A 12 7.18 4.16 -1.41
CA HIS A 12 7.80 2.92 -0.95
C HIS A 12 8.12 3.00 0.56
N ASN A 13 8.04 4.19 1.17
CA ASN A 13 8.25 4.35 2.60
C ASN A 13 7.02 3.86 3.39
N LEU A 14 7.21 2.77 4.14
CA LEU A 14 6.16 2.13 4.93
C LEU A 14 5.59 3.05 6.04
N ASP A 15 6.36 4.01 6.56
CA ASP A 15 5.85 4.97 7.55
C ASP A 15 4.85 5.96 6.94
N VAL A 16 4.99 6.27 5.65
CA VAL A 16 4.01 7.06 4.92
C VAL A 16 2.79 6.20 4.58
N ILE A 17 3.02 4.99 4.05
CA ILE A 17 1.97 4.07 3.62
C ILE A 17 1.06 3.66 4.79
N LYS A 18 1.61 3.39 5.98
CA LYS A 18 0.81 3.02 7.17
C LYS A 18 -0.14 4.12 7.63
N SER A 19 0.14 5.36 7.25
CA SER A 19 -0.64 6.54 7.64
C SER A 19 -1.69 6.93 6.59
N ALA A 20 -1.75 6.21 5.46
CA ALA A 20 -2.70 6.49 4.38
C ALA A 20 -4.09 5.95 4.71
N ASP A 21 -5.13 6.65 4.26
CA ASP A 21 -6.51 6.18 4.38
C ASP A 21 -6.81 4.99 3.45
N TRP A 22 -6.12 4.94 2.31
CA TRP A 22 -6.28 3.92 1.28
C TRP A 22 -4.97 3.65 0.55
N VAL A 23 -4.74 2.38 0.20
CA VAL A 23 -3.55 1.91 -0.52
C VAL A 23 -4.00 1.10 -1.71
N ILE A 24 -3.35 1.33 -2.86
CA ILE A 24 -3.46 0.51 -4.07
C ILE A 24 -2.07 -0.08 -4.33
N ASP A 25 -1.96 -1.40 -4.21
CA ASP A 25 -0.71 -2.12 -4.41
C ASP A 25 -0.62 -2.67 -5.84
N LEU A 26 0.44 -2.29 -6.55
CA LEU A 26 0.68 -2.67 -7.93
C LEU A 26 1.81 -3.68 -8.04
N GLY A 27 1.66 -4.64 -8.95
CA GLY A 27 2.65 -5.69 -9.16
C GLY A 27 2.10 -6.83 -10.01
N PRO A 28 2.42 -8.10 -9.70
CA PRO A 28 3.28 -8.56 -8.61
C PRO A 28 4.75 -8.16 -8.78
N GLU A 29 5.24 -8.07 -10.02
CA GLU A 29 6.63 -7.72 -10.32
C GLU A 29 6.72 -6.32 -10.97
N GLY A 30 7.94 -5.88 -11.28
CA GLY A 30 8.18 -4.71 -12.12
C GLY A 30 8.14 -5.04 -13.62
N GLY A 31 7.94 -4.03 -14.46
CA GLY A 31 8.00 -4.18 -15.92
C GLY A 31 6.89 -5.06 -16.49
N SER A 32 7.24 -6.01 -17.37
CA SER A 32 6.28 -6.90 -18.04
C SER A 32 5.60 -7.91 -17.12
N GLY A 33 6.16 -8.16 -15.93
CA GLY A 33 5.54 -9.00 -14.90
C GLY A 33 4.63 -8.22 -13.93
N GLY A 34 4.48 -6.92 -14.14
CA GLY A 34 3.67 -6.02 -13.32
C GLY A 34 2.39 -5.55 -13.99
N GLY A 35 1.91 -4.40 -13.54
CA GLY A 35 0.78 -3.69 -14.16
C GLY A 35 -0.60 -4.17 -13.71
N LEU A 36 -0.67 -5.02 -12.68
CA LEU A 36 -1.92 -5.48 -12.09
C LEU A 36 -2.13 -4.82 -10.72
N VAL A 37 -3.40 -4.58 -10.37
CA VAL A 37 -3.80 -4.29 -9.00
C VAL A 37 -3.78 -5.60 -8.22
N VAL A 38 -2.81 -5.74 -7.34
CA VAL A 38 -2.61 -6.94 -6.51
C VAL A 38 -3.52 -6.92 -5.29
N ALA A 39 -3.70 -5.72 -4.73
CA ALA A 39 -4.52 -5.45 -3.56
C ALA A 39 -4.96 -3.99 -3.55
N GLU A 40 -6.14 -3.71 -3.01
CA GLU A 40 -6.57 -2.37 -2.67
C GLU A 40 -7.37 -2.40 -1.35
N GLY A 41 -7.26 -1.35 -0.55
CA GLY A 41 -7.88 -1.31 0.77
C GLY A 41 -7.15 -0.40 1.75
N ARG A 42 -7.59 -0.45 3.01
CA ARG A 42 -6.87 0.20 4.12
C ARG A 42 -5.52 -0.48 4.37
N PRO A 43 -4.53 0.22 4.94
CA PRO A 43 -3.23 -0.37 5.28
C PRO A 43 -3.31 -1.73 6.01
N GLU A 44 -4.26 -1.89 6.94
CA GLU A 44 -4.45 -3.14 7.70
C GLU A 44 -5.02 -4.29 6.88
N GLU A 45 -5.75 -3.98 5.80
CA GLU A 45 -6.29 -4.95 4.85
C GLU A 45 -5.19 -5.40 3.88
N ILE A 46 -4.38 -4.45 3.38
CA ILE A 46 -3.21 -4.74 2.55
C ILE A 46 -2.21 -5.62 3.31
N ALA A 47 -1.95 -5.30 4.58
CA ALA A 47 -1.03 -6.07 5.43
C ALA A 47 -1.45 -7.54 5.63
N LYS A 48 -2.72 -7.88 5.40
CA LYS A 48 -3.25 -9.26 5.49
C LYS A 48 -3.27 -9.98 4.14
N ASN A 49 -3.00 -9.29 3.03
CA ASN A 49 -3.07 -9.88 1.70
C ASN A 49 -1.76 -10.64 1.38
N PRO A 50 -1.80 -11.98 1.26
CA PRO A 50 -0.58 -12.78 1.04
C PRO A 50 0.03 -12.60 -0.35
N LYS A 51 -0.69 -12.00 -1.31
CA LYS A 51 -0.18 -11.72 -2.65
C LYS A 51 0.56 -10.37 -2.74
N SER A 52 0.40 -9.51 -1.73
CA SER A 52 0.98 -8.17 -1.71
C SER A 52 2.38 -8.20 -1.12
N TYR A 53 3.39 -7.86 -1.93
CA TYR A 53 4.75 -7.66 -1.41
C TYR A 53 4.79 -6.52 -0.40
N THR A 54 4.08 -5.42 -0.70
CA THR A 54 3.92 -4.28 0.22
C THR A 54 3.31 -4.73 1.55
N GLY A 55 2.22 -5.50 1.50
CA GLY A 55 1.52 -6.02 2.67
C GLY A 55 2.40 -6.86 3.59
N LYS A 56 3.27 -7.70 3.00
CA LYS A 56 4.24 -8.52 3.75
C LYS A 56 5.12 -7.67 4.69
N PHE A 57 5.58 -6.51 4.25
CA PHE A 57 6.43 -5.63 5.06
C PHE A 57 5.62 -4.65 5.92
N LEU A 58 4.47 -4.21 5.41
CA LEU A 58 3.57 -3.30 6.12
C LEU A 58 3.08 -3.89 7.45
N LEU A 59 2.85 -5.20 7.51
CA LEU A 59 2.43 -5.89 8.74
C LEU A 59 3.38 -5.68 9.91
N GLU A 60 4.69 -5.68 9.67
CA GLU A 60 5.70 -5.46 10.72
C GLU A 60 5.77 -3.99 11.13
N THR A 61 5.55 -3.08 10.19
CA THR A 61 5.54 -1.64 10.45
C THR A 61 4.30 -1.18 11.24
N LEU A 62 3.14 -1.83 11.06
CA LEU A 62 1.91 -1.53 11.81
C LEU A 62 1.97 -1.92 13.30
N LYS A 63 2.87 -2.84 13.67
CA LYS A 63 3.05 -3.29 15.06
C LYS A 63 3.95 -2.36 15.89
N LYS A 64 4.65 -1.43 15.25
CA LYS A 64 5.56 -0.46 15.87
C LYS A 64 4.84 0.85 16.16
#